data_AF-A0A9D0GXX7-F1
#
_entry.id   AF-A0A9D0GXX7-F1
#
_cell.length_a   1.000
_cell.length_b   1.000
_cell.length_c   1.000
_cell.angle_alpha   90.00
_cell.angle_beta   90.00
_cell.angle_gamma   90.00
#
_symmetry.space_group_name_H-M   'P 1'
#
loop_
_entity.id
_entity.type
_entity.pdbx_description
1 polymer ?
#
loop_
_entity_poly.entity_id
_entity_poly.type
_entity_poly.pdbx_seq_one_letter_code
_entity_poly.pdbx_strand_id
1 'polypeptide(L)'
;MLLDYIYNVKLLNKGDVVKPIKSMNAFKTSYIADVKEKLGFKVRVSPRRKNSERKMKCPDFHARFISDAIKILQKECKPLTYKNIQETAFKLYQKTQQENKVNKYLNSIKVSKSLSKEDIKDILDSEVFELES
;
A
#
# COMPACT_ATOMS: atom_id res chain seq x y z
N MET A 1 -3.09 3.13 -17.64
CA MET A 1 -3.59 1.84 -17.09
C MET A 1 -2.48 0.82 -16.85
N LEU A 2 -1.79 0.27 -17.87
CA LEU A 2 -0.65 -0.65 -17.64
C LEU A 2 0.60 0.04 -17.06
N LEU A 3 0.87 1.28 -17.49
CA LEU A 3 1.99 2.08 -17.00
C LEU A 3 1.83 2.45 -15.51
N ASP A 4 0.60 2.72 -15.06
CA ASP A 4 0.32 3.00 -13.64
C ASP A 4 0.55 1.78 -12.76
N TYR A 5 0.25 0.58 -13.26
CA TYR A 5 0.51 -0.67 -12.55
C TYR A 5 2.01 -0.95 -12.42
N ILE A 6 2.76 -0.81 -13.51
CA ILE A 6 4.22 -1.01 -13.51
C ILE A 6 4.93 0.02 -12.62
N TYR A 7 4.46 1.27 -12.60
CA TYR A 7 5.02 2.31 -11.73
C TYR A 7 4.73 2.02 -10.25
N ASN A 8 3.54 1.51 -9.93
CA ASN A 8 3.18 1.08 -8.57
C ASN A 8 4.02 -0.12 -8.08
N VAL A 9 4.40 -1.03 -8.98
CA VAL A 9 5.28 -2.17 -8.64
C VAL A 9 6.75 -1.74 -8.50
N LYS A 10 7.24 -0.83 -9.36
CA LYS A 10 8.64 -0.33 -9.27
C LYS A 10 8.91 0.48 -7.99
N LEU A 11 7.92 1.18 -7.44
CA LEU A 11 8.06 1.90 -6.17
C LEU A 11 8.15 0.97 -4.95
N LEU A 12 7.67 -0.28 -5.05
CA LEU A 12 7.84 -1.30 -4.01
C LEU A 12 9.25 -1.92 -4.02
N ASN A 13 10.01 -1.79 -5.11
CA ASN A 13 11.28 -2.49 -5.33
C ASN A 13 12.54 -1.66 -5.01
N LYS A 14 12.41 -0.40 -4.57
CA LYS A 14 13.54 0.35 -4.01
C LYS A 14 13.72 0.02 -2.53
N GLY A 15 14.38 -1.11 -2.25
CA GLY A 15 15.28 -1.34 -1.12
C GLY A 15 14.75 -1.34 0.32
N ASP A 16 13.62 -0.71 0.63
CA ASP A 16 13.04 -0.74 1.97
C ASP A 16 11.92 -1.77 1.98
N VAL A 17 12.14 -2.92 2.62
CA VAL A 17 11.08 -3.85 2.98
C VAL A 17 10.14 -3.11 3.93
N VAL A 18 9.13 -2.44 3.37
CA VAL A 18 8.15 -1.69 4.14
C VAL A 18 7.42 -2.70 5.01
N LYS A 19 7.75 -2.70 6.30
CA LYS A 19 7.08 -3.55 7.29
C LYS A 19 5.57 -3.35 7.16
N PRO A 20 4.78 -4.44 7.18
CA PRO A 20 3.35 -4.34 7.01
C PRO A 20 2.76 -3.40 8.06
N ILE A 21 1.95 -2.45 7.62
CA ILE A 21 1.30 -1.49 8.52
C ILE A 21 0.25 -2.25 9.34
N LYS A 22 0.48 -2.34 10.66
CA LYS A 22 -0.41 -3.07 11.59
C LYS A 22 -1.50 -2.20 12.22
N SER A 23 -1.33 -0.88 12.23
CA SER A 23 -2.24 0.03 12.92
C SER A 23 -2.32 1.40 12.25
N MET A 24 -3.41 2.12 12.52
CA MET A 24 -3.63 3.49 12.03
C MET A 24 -2.52 4.47 12.46
N ASN A 25 -1.89 4.20 13.60
CA ASN A 25 -0.83 5.04 14.17
C ASN A 25 0.47 5.03 13.34
N ALA A 26 0.63 4.07 12.42
CA ALA A 26 1.72 4.08 11.46
C ALA A 26 1.67 5.30 10.52
N PHE A 27 0.47 5.82 10.26
CA PHE A 27 0.28 7.11 9.60
C PHE A 27 0.51 8.23 10.62
N LYS A 28 1.78 8.56 10.85
CA LYS A 28 2.19 9.55 11.85
C LYS A 28 1.54 10.91 11.58
N THR A 29 1.20 11.64 12.63
CA THR A 29 0.66 13.00 12.52
C THR A 29 1.62 13.95 11.79
N SER A 30 2.93 13.75 11.95
CA SER A 30 3.96 14.48 11.21
C SER A 30 3.89 14.25 9.69
N TYR A 31 3.57 13.03 9.26
CA TYR A 31 3.40 12.68 7.85
C TYR A 31 2.13 13.33 7.30
N ILE A 32 1.03 13.28 8.05
CA ILE A 32 -0.23 13.93 7.66
C ILE A 32 -0.04 15.44 7.53
N ALA A 33 0.70 16.04 8.47
CA ALA A 33 1.02 17.46 8.44
C ALA A 33 1.87 17.85 7.22
N ASP A 34 2.85 17.03 6.84
CA ASP A 34 3.64 17.23 5.61
C ASP A 34 2.78 17.15 4.34
N VAL A 35 1.94 16.12 4.22
CA VAL A 35 1.03 15.97 3.07
C VAL A 35 0.00 17.10 3.02
N LYS A 36 -0.54 17.53 4.16
CA LYS A 36 -1.44 18.69 4.22
C LYS A 36 -0.78 19.97 3.74
N GLU A 37 0.45 20.26 4.18
CA GLU A 37 1.20 21.42 3.69
C GLU A 37 1.43 21.35 2.17
N LYS A 38 1.81 20.18 1.64
CA LYS A 38 1.98 19.95 0.19
C LYS A 38 0.69 20.15 -0.61
N LEU A 39 -0.47 19.84 -0.01
CA LEU A 39 -1.79 20.06 -0.60
C LEU A 39 -2.33 21.48 -0.37
N GLY A 40 -1.56 22.37 0.25
CA GLY A 40 -1.93 23.78 0.47
C GLY A 40 -2.82 24.02 1.70
N PHE A 41 -3.03 23.03 2.57
CA PHE A 41 -3.78 23.23 3.80
C PHE A 41 -2.95 23.94 4.85
N LYS A 42 -3.58 24.85 5.59
CA LYS A 42 -2.97 25.48 6.76
C LYS A 42 -2.78 24.43 7.86
N VAL A 43 -1.53 24.20 8.25
CA VAL A 43 -1.18 23.33 9.37
C VAL A 43 -0.55 24.15 10.48
N ARG A 44 -0.87 23.83 11.74
CA ARG A 44 -0.23 24.46 12.89
C ARG A 44 1.28 24.20 12.84
N VAL A 45 2.04 25.28 12.82
CA VAL A 45 3.51 25.24 12.90
C VAL A 45 3.91 24.96 14.34
N SER A 46 4.84 24.01 14.54
CA SER A 46 5.39 23.74 15.88
C SER A 46 6.20 24.95 16.34
N PRO A 47 6.04 25.43 17.59
CA PRO A 47 6.82 26.55 18.12
C PRO A 47 8.34 26.33 18.07
N ARG A 48 8.79 25.07 18.05
CA ARG A 48 10.21 24.71 18.00
C ARG A 48 10.77 24.63 16.57
N ARG A 49 9.95 24.89 15.54
CA ARG A 49 10.37 24.82 14.14
C ARG A 49 11.16 26.09 13.82
N LYS A 50 12.44 25.92 13.49
CA LYS A 50 13.35 27.02 13.11
C LYS A 50 13.24 27.42 11.63
N ASN A 51 12.87 26.49 10.76
CA ASN A 51 12.87 26.68 9.30
C ASN A 51 11.46 26.59 8.72
N SER A 52 11.24 27.22 7.57
CA SER A 52 9.96 27.16 6.82
C SER A 52 9.62 25.74 6.38
N GLU A 53 10.60 24.87 6.15
CA GLU A 53 10.41 23.48 5.72
C GLU A 53 10.33 22.47 6.88
N ARG A 54 9.65 21.35 6.66
CA ARG A 54 9.61 20.24 7.62
C ARG A 54 10.86 19.39 7.47
N LYS A 55 11.53 19.12 8.59
CA LYS A 55 12.65 18.16 8.64
C LYS A 55 12.20 16.74 8.27
N MET A 56 11.04 16.32 8.78
CA MET A 56 10.48 14.99 8.51
C MET A 56 9.53 15.06 7.32
N LYS A 57 9.93 14.48 6.18
CA LYS A 57 9.08 14.30 5.01
C LYS A 57 8.32 12.98 5.11
N CYS A 58 7.08 12.98 4.64
CA CYS A 58 6.28 11.76 4.52
C CYS A 58 6.88 10.84 3.43
N PRO A 59 7.15 9.56 3.70
CA PRO A 59 7.53 8.60 2.67
C PRO A 59 6.42 8.44 1.62
N ASP A 60 6.78 8.32 0.35
CA ASP A 60 5.84 8.29 -0.78
C ASP A 60 4.74 7.23 -0.64
N PHE A 61 5.10 6.05 -0.13
CA PHE A 61 4.16 4.97 0.15
C PHE A 61 3.03 5.41 1.09
N HIS A 62 3.36 6.11 2.17
CA HIS A 62 2.36 6.60 3.13
C HIS A 62 1.63 7.82 2.57
N ALA A 63 2.33 8.68 1.82
CA ALA A 63 1.80 9.92 1.27
C ALA A 63 0.58 9.65 0.36
N ARG A 64 0.63 8.59 -0.46
CA ARG A 64 -0.48 8.19 -1.33
C ARG A 64 -1.77 7.92 -0.56
N PHE A 65 -1.70 7.07 0.47
CA PHE A 65 -2.88 6.74 1.29
C PHE A 65 -3.40 7.95 2.07
N ILE A 66 -2.51 8.81 2.56
CA ILE A 66 -2.89 10.04 3.27
C ILE A 66 -3.57 11.03 2.32
N SER A 67 -3.04 11.23 1.11
CA SER A 67 -3.64 12.15 0.13
C SER A 67 -5.02 11.67 -0.30
N ASP A 68 -5.19 10.37 -0.52
CA ASP A 68 -6.46 9.80 -0.93
C ASP A 68 -7.49 9.86 0.22
N ALA A 69 -7.04 9.61 1.46
CA ALA A 69 -7.89 9.77 2.65
C ALA A 69 -8.40 11.21 2.80
N ILE A 70 -7.55 12.23 2.57
CA ILE A 70 -7.96 13.65 2.63
C ILE A 70 -9.02 13.92 1.55
N LYS A 71 -8.79 13.49 0.31
CA LYS A 71 -9.75 13.70 -0.80
C LYS A 71 -11.11 13.05 -0.51
N ILE A 72 -11.12 11.84 0.05
CA ILE A 72 -12.36 11.14 0.43
C ILE A 72 -13.09 11.91 1.53
N LEU A 73 -12.39 12.30 2.59
CA LEU A 73 -13.00 13.04 3.69
C LEU A 73 -13.56 14.40 3.23
N GLN A 74 -12.90 15.08 2.29
CA GLN A 74 -13.43 16.30 1.67
C GLN A 74 -14.71 16.02 0.89
N LYS A 75 -14.75 14.96 0.08
CA LYS A 75 -15.96 14.56 -0.67
C LYS A 75 -17.12 14.19 0.25
N GLU A 76 -16.83 13.56 1.39
CA GLU A 76 -17.83 13.19 2.39
C GLU A 76 -18.20 14.34 3.34
N CYS A 77 -17.68 15.56 3.12
CA CYS A 77 -17.85 16.71 4.00
C CYS A 77 -17.50 16.43 5.48
N LYS A 78 -16.58 15.49 5.73
CA LYS A 78 -16.13 15.13 7.08
C LYS A 78 -14.96 16.00 7.53
N PRO A 79 -14.81 16.24 8.84
CA PRO A 79 -13.72 17.05 9.34
C PRO A 79 -12.36 16.37 9.12
N LEU A 80 -11.39 17.13 8.61
CA LEU A 80 -10.02 16.68 8.32
C LEU A 80 -9.15 16.60 9.60
N THR A 81 -9.64 15.91 10.62
CA THR A 81 -8.86 15.66 11.84
C THR A 81 -7.78 14.61 11.59
N TYR A 82 -6.71 14.61 12.41
CA TYR A 82 -5.66 13.61 12.29
C TYR A 82 -6.22 12.19 12.44
N LYS A 83 -7.10 11.98 13.42
CA LYS A 83 -7.73 10.67 13.68
C LYS A 83 -8.51 10.17 12.47
N ASN A 84 -9.38 11.01 11.88
CA ASN A 84 -10.17 10.62 10.71
C ASN A 84 -9.27 10.27 9.52
N ILE A 85 -8.22 11.05 9.29
CA ILE A 85 -7.26 10.79 8.21
C ILE A 85 -6.53 9.47 8.45
N GLN A 86 -6.10 9.19 9.68
CA GLN A 86 -5.43 7.93 10.04
C GLN A 86 -6.35 6.72 9.83
N GLU A 87 -7.61 6.81 10.28
CA GLU A 87 -8.60 5.74 10.11
C GLU A 87 -8.89 5.48 8.63
N THR A 88 -9.16 6.52 7.85
CA THR A 88 -9.46 6.37 6.42
C THR A 88 -8.23 5.89 5.64
N ALA A 89 -7.04 6.41 5.90
CA ALA A 89 -5.81 5.95 5.25
C ALA A 89 -5.51 4.49 5.57
N PHE A 90 -5.75 4.05 6.81
CA PHE A 90 -5.57 2.65 7.19
C PHE A 90 -6.59 1.73 6.52
N LYS A 91 -7.85 2.14 6.42
CA LYS A 91 -8.88 1.40 5.66
C LYS A 91 -8.49 1.25 4.19
N LEU A 92 -7.98 2.30 3.56
CA LEU A 92 -7.48 2.24 2.18
C LEU A 92 -6.32 1.26 2.04
N TYR A 93 -5.35 1.31 2.96
CA TYR A 93 -4.25 0.36 2.98
C TYR A 93 -4.76 -1.09 3.12
N GLN A 94 -5.67 -1.37 4.06
CA GLN A 94 -6.24 -2.70 4.24
C GLN A 94 -6.95 -3.21 2.98
N LYS A 95 -7.70 -2.33 2.30
CA LYS A 95 -8.36 -2.66 1.03
C LYS A 95 -7.34 -3.07 -0.04
N THR A 96 -6.26 -2.31 -0.21
CA THR A 96 -5.19 -2.68 -1.17
C THR A 96 -4.52 -4.00 -0.83
N GLN A 97 -4.34 -4.33 0.45
CA GLN A 97 -3.79 -5.62 0.86
C GLN A 97 -4.75 -6.78 0.58
N GLN A 98 -6.05 -6.58 0.75
CA GLN A 98 -7.07 -7.59 0.41
C GLN A 98 -7.13 -7.84 -1.10
N GLU A 99 -7.15 -6.78 -1.90
CA GLU A 99 -7.13 -6.87 -3.37
C GLU A 99 -5.87 -7.59 -3.86
N ASN A 100 -4.71 -7.29 -3.29
CA ASN A 100 -3.46 -7.99 -3.62
C ASN A 100 -3.52 -9.49 -3.27
N LYS A 101 -4.13 -9.86 -2.14
CA LYS A 101 -4.32 -11.27 -1.77
C LYS A 101 -5.25 -12.00 -2.75
N VAL A 102 -6.37 -11.37 -3.11
CA VAL A 102 -7.33 -11.93 -4.08
C VAL A 102 -6.68 -12.08 -5.45
N ASN A 103 -5.94 -11.07 -5.91
CA ASN A 103 -5.23 -11.14 -7.19
C ASN A 103 -4.15 -12.23 -7.18
N LYS A 104 -3.40 -12.38 -6.08
CA LYS A 104 -2.44 -13.48 -5.93
C LYS A 104 -3.12 -14.85 -6.05
N TYR A 105 -4.27 -15.01 -5.38
CA TYR A 105 -5.06 -16.24 -5.42
C TYR A 105 -5.68 -16.53 -6.80
N LEU A 106 -6.23 -15.51 -7.46
CA LEU A 106 -6.79 -15.65 -8.81
C LEU A 106 -5.71 -15.94 -9.84
N ASN A 107 -4.53 -15.32 -9.71
CA ASN A 107 -3.39 -15.63 -10.57
C ASN A 107 -2.88 -17.05 -10.34
N SER A 108 -2.83 -17.54 -9.09
CA SER A 108 -2.47 -18.95 -8.84
C SER A 108 -3.49 -19.92 -9.45
N ILE A 109 -4.79 -19.61 -9.43
CA ILE A 109 -5.82 -20.43 -10.07
C ILE A 109 -5.74 -20.36 -11.60
N LYS A 110 -5.44 -19.19 -12.18
CA LYS A 110 -5.25 -19.06 -13.62
C LYS A 110 -4.05 -19.88 -14.10
N VAL A 111 -2.95 -19.82 -13.36
CA VAL A 111 -1.76 -20.65 -13.61
C VAL A 111 -2.13 -22.13 -13.52
N SER A 112 -2.87 -22.56 -12.49
CA SER A 112 -3.26 -23.97 -12.35
C SER A 112 -4.26 -24.45 -13.42
N LYS A 113 -5.10 -23.56 -13.98
CA LYS A 113 -6.00 -23.89 -15.11
C LYS A 113 -5.30 -23.86 -16.47
N SER A 114 -4.13 -23.25 -16.57
CA SER A 114 -3.34 -23.17 -17.80
C SER A 114 -2.21 -24.20 -17.88
N LEU A 115 -2.04 -25.09 -16.90
CA LEU A 115 -1.21 -26.27 -17.09
C LEU A 115 -1.90 -27.19 -18.12
N SER A 116 -1.15 -27.57 -19.16
CA SER A 116 -1.60 -28.55 -20.13
C SER A 116 -1.72 -29.93 -19.47
N LYS A 117 -2.46 -30.87 -20.07
CA LYS A 117 -2.58 -32.23 -19.51
C LYS A 117 -1.21 -32.92 -19.46
N GLU A 118 -0.31 -32.51 -20.34
CA GLU A 118 1.06 -32.96 -20.44
C GLU A 118 1.92 -32.48 -19.25
N ASP A 119 1.82 -31.20 -18.86
CA ASP A 119 2.58 -30.67 -17.70
C ASP A 119 2.18 -31.30 -16.36
N ILE A 120 0.90 -31.70 -16.23
CA ILE A 120 0.40 -32.40 -15.02
C ILE A 120 0.97 -33.83 -14.95
N LYS A 121 1.22 -34.45 -16.11
CA LYS A 121 1.76 -35.81 -16.18
C LYS A 121 3.23 -35.85 -15.76
N ASP A 122 4.03 -34.89 -16.19
CA ASP A 122 5.44 -34.78 -15.81
C ASP A 122 5.64 -34.51 -14.30
N ILE A 123 4.71 -33.78 -13.67
CA ILE A 123 4.74 -33.54 -12.21
C ILE A 123 4.34 -34.82 -11.43
N LEU A 124 3.33 -35.55 -11.89
CA LEU A 124 2.91 -36.79 -11.24
C LEU A 124 3.93 -37.93 -11.42
N ASP A 125 4.54 -38.03 -12.60
CA ASP A 125 5.56 -39.05 -12.89
C ASP A 125 6.89 -38.76 -12.15
N SER A 126 7.16 -37.49 -11.78
CA SER A 126 8.33 -37.13 -10.95
C SER A 126 8.11 -37.33 -9.44
N GLU A 127 6.89 -37.18 -8.92
CA GLU A 127 6.58 -37.49 -7.51
C GLU A 127 6.53 -39.01 -7.23
N VAL A 128 6.17 -39.84 -8.22
CA VAL A 128 6.13 -41.31 -8.06
C VAL A 128 7.55 -41.91 -7.96
N PHE A 129 8.58 -41.26 -8.52
CA PHE A 129 9.97 -41.76 -8.46
C PHE A 129 10.62 -41.60 -7.07
N GLU A 130 10.18 -40.64 -6.26
CA GLU A 130 10.73 -40.42 -4.91
C GLU A 130 10.13 -41.33 -3.82
N LEU A 131 9.10 -42.12 -4.14
CA LEU A 131 8.46 -43.06 -3.21
C LEU A 131 8.87 -44.53 -3.41
N GLU A 132 9.59 -44.84 -4.48
CA GLU A 132 10.08 -46.20 -4.79
C GLU A 132 11.62 -46.33 -4.70
N SER A 133 12.33 -45.34 -4.15
CA SER A 133 13.77 -45.39 -3.86
C SER A 133 14.08 -45.42 -2.37
#